data_AF-A0A936KXI1-F1
#
_entry.id   AF-A0A936KXI1-F1
#
_cell.length_a   1.000
_cell.length_b   1.000
_cell.length_c   1.000
_cell.angle_alpha   90.00
_cell.angle_beta   90.00
_cell.angle_gamma   90.00
#
_symmetry.space_group_name_H-M   'P 1'
#
loop_
_entity.id
_entity.type
_entity.pdbx_description
1 polymer ?
#
loop_
_entity_poly.entity_id
_entity_poly.type
_entity_poly.pdbx_seq_one_letter_code
_entity_poly.pdbx_strand_id
1 'polypeptide(L)'
;MVRVDVKLYGDEFYMRAESLDGYTLVQDSISKWIYYAQCNQDCSELLSTGVIYSGSAIANNQAAASLNLLKHAKLNKQVISNIVEQAKIRLYGPDGVLKVEKPEPKPIPKGMQLAPQQGIVKQKVTGLVLIVDFSDEPLTSYSVDVFDSLWNGKNHESFGIDGSVRQYFLDVSGGAFEFNNIVYGVYRASKTFAEYDNLGMGEGAT
;
A
#
# COMPACT_ATOMS: atom_id res chain seq x y z
N MET A 1 -21.11 -15.45 3.50
CA MET A 1 -19.75 -15.06 3.10
C MET A 1 -18.96 -14.83 4.38
N VAL A 2 -17.81 -15.49 4.56
CA VAL A 2 -16.96 -15.31 5.74
C VAL A 2 -16.00 -14.16 5.45
N ARG A 3 -16.01 -13.13 6.28
CA ARG A 3 -15.08 -12.01 6.19
C ARG A 3 -13.87 -12.32 7.09
N VAL A 4 -12.67 -12.02 6.59
CA VAL A 4 -11.41 -12.19 7.34
C VAL A 4 -10.59 -10.91 7.22
N ASP A 5 -9.86 -10.59 8.28
CA ASP A 5 -8.94 -9.46 8.28
C ASP A 5 -7.52 -9.92 7.93
N VAL A 6 -6.84 -9.15 7.08
CA VAL A 6 -5.47 -9.43 6.62
C VAL A 6 -4.61 -8.17 6.72
N LYS A 7 -3.29 -8.34 6.76
CA LYS A 7 -2.31 -7.27 6.62
C LYS A 7 -1.80 -7.26 5.19
N LEU A 8 -1.87 -6.11 4.53
CA LEU A 8 -1.29 -5.92 3.20
C LEU A 8 0.06 -5.21 3.33
N TYR A 9 1.03 -5.69 2.55
CA TYR A 9 2.37 -5.11 2.46
C TYR A 9 2.73 -4.91 0.99
N GLY A 10 3.20 -3.73 0.62
CA GLY A 10 3.55 -3.48 -0.77
C GLY A 10 3.58 -2.01 -1.14
N ASP A 11 3.55 -1.79 -2.45
CA ASP A 11 3.39 -0.52 -3.12
C ASP A 11 2.33 -0.66 -4.24
N GLU A 12 2.16 0.38 -5.06
CA GLU A 12 1.20 0.40 -6.17
C GLU A 12 1.48 -0.64 -7.28
N PHE A 13 2.65 -1.29 -7.28
CA PHE A 13 3.08 -2.22 -8.32
C PHE A 13 3.16 -3.67 -7.83
N TYR A 14 3.31 -3.88 -6.53
CA TYR A 14 3.34 -5.22 -5.94
C TYR A 14 2.83 -5.17 -4.51
N MET A 15 1.84 -6.02 -4.22
CA MET A 15 1.31 -6.23 -2.87
C MET A 15 1.45 -7.70 -2.48
N ARG A 16 1.46 -7.97 -1.18
CA ARG A 16 1.27 -9.31 -0.61
C ARG A 16 0.36 -9.23 0.61
N ALA A 17 -0.39 -10.29 0.84
CA ALA A 17 -1.22 -10.44 2.03
C ALA A 17 -0.56 -11.35 3.07
N GLU A 18 -0.72 -11.01 4.33
CA GLU A 18 -0.35 -11.85 5.47
C GLU A 18 -1.52 -11.92 6.46
N SER A 19 -1.65 -13.05 7.16
CA SER A 19 -2.52 -13.17 8.32
C SER A 19 -2.08 -12.21 9.43
N LEU A 20 -2.96 -11.93 10.39
CA LEU A 20 -2.65 -11.00 11.49
C LEU A 20 -1.41 -11.41 12.30
N ASP A 21 -1.08 -12.71 12.34
CA ASP A 21 0.08 -13.31 13.00
C ASP A 21 1.31 -13.55 12.09
N GLY A 22 1.27 -13.08 10.85
CA GLY A 22 2.44 -12.92 9.97
C GLY A 22 2.70 -14.06 8.98
N TYR A 23 1.71 -14.88 8.65
CA TYR A 23 1.84 -15.93 7.65
C TYR A 23 1.33 -15.47 6.30
N THR A 24 2.11 -15.70 5.26
CA THR A 24 1.78 -15.29 3.90
C THR A 24 0.55 -16.01 3.38
N LEU A 25 -0.29 -15.26 2.68
CA LEU A 25 -1.56 -15.73 2.12
C LEU A 25 -1.57 -15.55 0.60
N VAL A 26 -2.26 -16.45 -0.10
CA VAL A 26 -2.59 -16.32 -1.52
C VAL A 26 -4.09 -16.51 -1.69
N GLN A 27 -4.68 -15.84 -2.68
CA GLN A 27 -6.06 -16.08 -3.06
C GLN A 27 -6.10 -17.08 -4.22
N ASP A 28 -7.12 -17.92 -4.26
CA ASP A 28 -7.40 -18.75 -5.42
C ASP A 28 -8.21 -17.95 -6.45
N SER A 29 -7.73 -17.91 -7.69
CA SER A 29 -8.30 -17.03 -8.72
C SER A 29 -9.74 -17.40 -9.11
N ILE A 30 -10.14 -18.66 -8.93
CA ILE A 30 -11.47 -19.20 -9.29
C ILE A 30 -12.42 -19.10 -8.10
N SER A 31 -12.06 -19.70 -6.97
CA SER A 31 -12.93 -19.84 -5.80
C SER A 31 -12.90 -18.62 -4.87
N LYS A 32 -11.91 -17.73 -5.04
CA LYS A 32 -11.67 -16.52 -4.24
C LYS A 32 -11.40 -16.78 -2.76
N TRP A 33 -11.21 -18.04 -2.37
CA TRP A 33 -10.77 -18.39 -1.02
C TRP A 33 -9.31 -17.97 -0.80
N ILE A 34 -9.03 -17.55 0.43
CA ILE A 34 -7.69 -17.17 0.86
C ILE A 34 -7.06 -18.36 1.57
N TYR A 35 -5.90 -18.78 1.11
CA TYR A 35 -5.15 -19.91 1.62
C TYR A 35 -3.84 -19.46 2.24
N TYR A 36 -3.38 -20.20 3.25
CA TYR A 36 -1.99 -20.08 3.66
C TYR A 36 -1.06 -20.48 2.52
N ALA A 37 0.05 -19.79 2.39
CA ALA A 37 1.00 -19.98 1.31
C ALA A 37 2.41 -20.28 1.83
N GLN A 38 3.20 -20.94 0.99
CA GLN A 38 4.63 -21.13 1.20
C GLN A 38 5.38 -20.86 -0.10
N CYS A 39 6.64 -20.45 0.00
CA CYS A 39 7.49 -20.36 -1.17
C CYS A 39 7.79 -21.76 -1.75
N ASN A 40 7.93 -21.84 -3.07
CA ASN A 40 8.67 -22.92 -3.70
C ASN A 40 10.17 -22.84 -3.33
N GLN A 41 11.00 -23.79 -3.81
CA GLN A 41 12.40 -23.92 -3.39
C GLN A 41 13.22 -22.62 -3.51
N ASP A 42 13.04 -21.87 -4.61
CA ASP A 42 13.80 -20.65 -4.90
C ASP A 42 13.01 -19.36 -4.59
N CYS A 43 11.84 -19.50 -3.94
CA CYS A 43 10.90 -18.41 -3.70
C CYS A 43 10.54 -17.64 -4.99
N SER A 44 10.49 -18.32 -6.14
CA SER A 44 10.02 -17.71 -7.39
C SER A 44 8.50 -17.71 -7.50
N GLU A 45 7.82 -18.50 -6.66
CA GLU A 45 6.37 -18.60 -6.60
C GLU A 45 5.89 -18.81 -5.15
N LEU A 46 4.72 -18.25 -4.82
CA LEU A 46 3.99 -18.53 -3.59
C LEU A 46 2.93 -19.58 -3.88
N LEU A 47 3.12 -20.77 -3.33
CA LEU A 47 2.26 -21.92 -3.52
C LEU A 47 1.21 -21.99 -2.41
N SER A 48 -0.05 -22.16 -2.81
CA SER A 48 -1.12 -22.47 -1.86
C SER A 48 -0.86 -23.79 -1.15
N THR A 49 -1.07 -23.80 0.16
CA THR A 49 -1.00 -25.01 0.99
C THR A 49 -2.29 -25.83 0.94
N GLY A 50 -3.37 -25.29 0.32
CA GLY A 50 -4.71 -25.87 0.36
C GLY A 50 -5.44 -25.67 1.69
N VAL A 51 -4.81 -25.06 2.72
CA VAL A 51 -5.45 -24.76 4.00
C VAL A 51 -6.02 -23.34 3.99
N ILE A 52 -7.34 -23.23 4.16
CA ILE A 52 -8.06 -21.95 4.15
C ILE A 52 -7.69 -21.13 5.40
N TYR A 53 -7.45 -19.83 5.19
CA TYR A 53 -7.37 -18.85 6.26
C TYR A 53 -8.77 -18.41 6.70
N SER A 54 -9.10 -18.65 7.96
CA SER A 54 -10.42 -18.37 8.54
C SER A 54 -10.46 -17.11 9.42
N GLY A 55 -9.43 -16.25 9.36
CA GLY A 55 -9.37 -15.02 10.16
C GLY A 55 -8.83 -15.19 11.58
N SER A 56 -8.40 -16.39 11.96
CA SER A 56 -7.83 -16.69 13.30
C SER A 56 -6.33 -16.96 13.23
N ALA A 57 -5.63 -16.80 14.35
CA ALA A 57 -4.21 -17.15 14.46
C ALA A 57 -3.96 -18.61 14.05
N ILE A 58 -2.81 -18.89 13.45
CA ILE A 58 -2.46 -20.23 12.92
C ILE A 58 -2.52 -21.31 14.01
N ALA A 59 -2.22 -20.94 15.27
CA ALA A 59 -2.28 -21.85 16.42
C ALA A 59 -3.69 -22.42 16.66
N ASN A 60 -4.74 -21.72 16.20
CA ASN A 60 -6.12 -22.16 16.28
C ASN A 60 -6.56 -22.98 15.06
N ASN A 61 -5.68 -23.15 14.07
CA ASN A 61 -5.90 -23.94 12.86
C ASN A 61 -4.92 -25.12 12.85
N GLN A 62 -5.36 -26.29 13.33
CA GLN A 62 -4.51 -27.47 13.47
C GLN A 62 -3.88 -27.91 12.14
N ALA A 63 -4.62 -27.79 11.03
CA ALA A 63 -4.10 -28.13 9.70
C ALA A 63 -2.95 -27.20 9.33
N ALA A 64 -3.13 -25.87 9.47
CA ALA A 64 -2.09 -24.90 9.14
C ALA A 64 -0.89 -24.97 10.09
N ALA A 65 -1.13 -25.16 11.39
CA ALA A 65 -0.07 -25.28 12.40
C ALA A 65 0.87 -26.47 12.14
N SER A 66 0.36 -27.55 11.55
CA SER A 66 1.17 -28.73 11.20
C SER A 66 2.14 -28.53 10.03
N LEU A 67 1.97 -27.47 9.23
CA LEU A 67 2.73 -27.22 8.01
C LEU A 67 4.09 -26.54 8.24
N ASN A 68 4.41 -26.11 9.46
CA ASN A 68 5.66 -25.43 9.81
C ASN A 68 6.00 -24.25 8.87
N LEU A 69 4.98 -23.46 8.51
CA LEU A 69 5.13 -22.34 7.59
C LEU A 69 6.09 -21.28 8.14
N LEU A 70 6.85 -20.66 7.23
CA LEU A 70 7.69 -19.52 7.58
C LEU A 70 6.85 -18.24 7.60
N LYS A 71 7.05 -17.41 8.63
CA LYS A 71 6.47 -16.08 8.68
C LYS A 71 7.12 -15.17 7.66
N HIS A 72 6.35 -14.23 7.13
CA HIS A 72 6.80 -13.20 6.18
C HIS A 72 7.47 -13.79 4.92
N ALA A 73 7.04 -14.99 4.50
CA ALA A 73 7.49 -15.60 3.27
C ALA A 73 7.15 -14.67 2.10
N LYS A 74 8.13 -14.41 1.24
CA LYS A 74 7.98 -13.49 0.11
C LYS A 74 8.72 -14.04 -1.10
N LEU A 75 8.25 -13.63 -2.27
CA LEU A 75 8.96 -13.87 -3.51
C LEU A 75 10.38 -13.31 -3.43
N ASN A 76 11.30 -13.96 -4.12
CA ASN A 76 12.66 -13.46 -4.22
C ASN A 76 12.68 -12.09 -4.90
N LYS A 77 13.73 -11.32 -4.61
CA LYS A 77 13.81 -9.91 -5.04
C LYS A 77 13.77 -9.74 -6.56
N GLN A 78 14.34 -10.69 -7.30
CA GLN A 78 14.38 -10.59 -8.77
C GLN A 78 12.97 -10.77 -9.37
N VAL A 79 12.19 -11.71 -8.86
CA VAL A 79 10.80 -11.90 -9.29
C VAL A 79 9.95 -10.69 -8.96
N ILE A 80 10.06 -10.14 -7.75
CA ILE A 80 9.34 -8.91 -7.37
C ILE A 80 9.73 -7.76 -8.32
N SER A 81 11.01 -7.59 -8.62
CA SER A 81 11.47 -6.55 -9.55
C SER A 81 10.83 -6.67 -10.93
N ASN A 82 10.72 -7.90 -11.44
CA ASN A 82 10.12 -8.14 -12.75
C ASN A 82 8.60 -7.85 -12.72
N ILE A 83 7.89 -8.27 -11.67
CA ILE A 83 6.45 -7.95 -11.50
C ILE A 83 6.25 -6.44 -11.49
N VAL A 84 7.04 -5.73 -10.69
CA VAL A 84 6.97 -4.27 -10.57
C VAL A 84 7.25 -3.58 -11.91
N GLU A 85 8.23 -4.06 -12.67
CA GLU A 85 8.55 -3.51 -14.00
C GLU A 85 7.38 -3.72 -14.98
N GLN A 86 6.79 -4.92 -15.01
CA GLN A 86 5.63 -5.18 -15.87
C GLN A 86 4.40 -4.36 -15.46
N ALA A 87 4.15 -4.20 -14.15
CA ALA A 87 3.07 -3.36 -13.64
C ALA A 87 3.27 -1.89 -14.05
N LYS A 88 4.49 -1.36 -13.97
CA LYS A 88 4.83 0.00 -14.44
C LYS A 88 4.57 0.18 -15.93
N ILE A 89 4.95 -0.80 -16.75
CA ILE A 89 4.71 -0.75 -18.21
C ILE A 89 3.20 -0.79 -18.50
N ARG A 90 2.42 -1.59 -17.79
CA ARG A 90 0.95 -1.62 -17.95
C ARG A 90 0.30 -0.30 -17.55
N LEU A 91 0.77 0.31 -16.45
CA LEU A 91 0.16 1.52 -15.89
C LEU A 91 0.52 2.79 -16.67
N TYR A 92 1.79 2.94 -17.06
CA TYR A 92 2.29 4.17 -17.69
C TYR A 92 2.59 4.02 -19.19
N GLY A 93 2.50 2.81 -19.73
CA GLY A 93 3.00 2.49 -21.07
C GLY A 93 4.52 2.29 -21.10
N PRO A 94 5.07 1.75 -22.20
CA PRO A 94 6.50 1.48 -22.34
C PRO A 94 7.37 2.75 -22.24
N ASP A 95 6.81 3.92 -22.61
CA ASP A 95 7.50 5.21 -22.58
C ASP A 95 7.25 6.02 -21.29
N GLY A 96 6.27 5.60 -20.47
CA GLY A 96 5.82 6.34 -19.28
C GLY A 96 6.45 5.88 -17.97
N VAL A 97 7.39 4.93 -18.00
CA VAL A 97 8.31 4.74 -16.88
C VAL A 97 9.13 6.02 -16.79
N LEU A 98 8.66 6.99 -15.99
CA LEU A 98 9.42 8.18 -15.66
C LEU A 98 10.79 7.68 -15.24
N LYS A 99 11.80 7.93 -16.09
CA LYS A 99 13.20 7.81 -15.71
C LYS A 99 13.40 8.89 -14.67
N VAL A 100 13.01 8.59 -13.43
CA VAL A 100 13.55 9.28 -12.27
C VAL A 100 15.00 8.84 -12.27
N GLU A 101 15.82 9.55 -13.05
CA GLU A 101 17.26 9.55 -12.84
C GLU A 101 17.40 9.89 -11.37
N LYS A 102 17.72 8.88 -10.55
CA LYS A 102 18.19 9.13 -9.19
C LYS A 102 19.34 10.11 -9.38
N PRO A 103 19.23 11.37 -8.92
CA PRO A 103 20.35 12.27 -9.02
C PRO A 103 21.49 11.57 -8.28
N GLU A 104 22.58 11.27 -8.99
CA GLU A 104 23.75 10.72 -8.34
C GLU A 104 24.13 11.68 -7.21
N PRO A 105 24.34 11.19 -5.98
CA PRO A 105 24.72 12.05 -4.89
C PRO A 105 26.06 12.69 -5.26
N LYS A 106 26.02 13.94 -5.72
CA LYS A 106 27.22 14.74 -5.96
C LYS A 106 27.96 14.82 -4.62
N PRO A 107 29.25 14.43 -4.55
CA PRO A 107 30.01 14.54 -3.33
C PRO A 107 29.95 15.99 -2.84
N ILE A 108 29.46 16.21 -1.62
CA ILE A 108 29.48 17.53 -1.01
C ILE A 108 30.97 17.89 -0.83
N PRO A 109 31.47 18.98 -1.44
CA PRO A 109 32.87 19.38 -1.27
C PRO A 109 33.15 19.66 0.20
N LYS A 110 34.20 19.04 0.76
CA LYS A 110 34.66 19.34 2.12
C LYS A 110 34.99 20.83 2.21
N GLY A 111 34.26 21.56 3.06
CA GLY A 111 34.49 22.99 3.31
C GLY A 111 33.37 23.94 2.88
N MET A 112 32.24 23.44 2.35
CA MET A 112 31.09 24.29 2.08
C MET A 112 30.35 24.63 3.38
N GLN A 113 30.52 25.86 3.86
CA GLN A 113 29.66 26.42 4.90
C GLN A 113 28.26 26.55 4.31
N LEU A 114 27.25 25.97 4.96
CA LEU A 114 25.85 26.14 4.57
C LEU A 114 25.60 27.65 4.45
N ALA A 115 25.29 28.11 3.23
CA ALA A 115 24.87 29.49 3.06
C ALA A 115 23.72 29.76 4.05
N PRO A 116 23.69 30.92 4.75
CA PRO A 116 22.55 31.27 5.58
C PRO A 116 21.30 31.11 4.70
N GLN A 117 20.35 30.30 5.16
CA GLN A 117 19.14 29.98 4.40
C GLN A 117 18.47 31.30 4.02
N GLN A 118 18.67 31.72 2.77
CA GLN A 118 17.94 32.84 2.20
C GLN A 118 16.46 32.45 2.29
N GLY A 119 15.65 33.37 2.83
CA GLY A 119 14.38 33.10 3.50
C GLY A 119 13.59 31.92 2.95
N ILE A 120 13.16 31.03 3.86
CA ILE A 120 12.30 29.88 3.57
C ILE A 120 11.23 30.29 2.55
N VAL A 121 11.37 29.85 1.30
CA VAL A 121 10.34 30.03 0.29
C VAL A 121 9.19 29.15 0.73
N LYS A 122 8.18 29.75 1.37
CA LYS A 122 6.96 29.05 1.75
C LYS A 122 6.14 28.80 0.50
N GLN A 123 6.29 27.62 -0.07
CA GLN A 123 5.43 27.16 -1.15
C GLN A 123 4.16 26.55 -0.54
N LYS A 124 3.00 27.03 -0.98
CA LYS A 124 1.70 26.47 -0.62
C LYS A 124 1.11 25.76 -1.82
N VAL A 125 0.76 24.49 -1.67
CA VAL A 125 0.09 23.69 -2.71
C VAL A 125 -1.24 23.18 -2.17
N THR A 126 -2.26 23.19 -3.02
CA THR A 126 -3.59 22.63 -2.71
C THR A 126 -3.78 21.33 -3.48
N GLY A 127 -3.95 20.22 -2.77
CA GLY A 127 -4.35 18.92 -3.32
C GLY A 127 -5.87 18.72 -3.30
N LEU A 128 -6.34 17.73 -4.06
CA LEU A 128 -7.72 17.27 -4.05
C LEU A 128 -7.74 15.81 -3.61
N VAL A 129 -8.55 15.51 -2.60
CA VAL A 129 -8.79 14.15 -2.11
C VAL A 129 -10.25 13.82 -2.41
N LEU A 130 -10.47 12.74 -3.14
CA LEU A 130 -11.81 12.23 -3.44
C LEU A 130 -12.01 10.94 -2.64
N ILE A 131 -13.05 10.91 -1.80
CA ILE A 131 -13.44 9.68 -1.12
C ILE A 131 -14.35 8.91 -2.07
N VAL A 132 -13.99 7.67 -2.36
CA VAL A 132 -14.75 6.78 -3.26
C VAL A 132 -15.18 5.55 -2.48
N ASP A 133 -16.44 5.15 -2.62
CA ASP A 133 -16.94 3.88 -2.11
C ASP A 133 -17.64 3.07 -3.22
N PHE A 134 -18.00 1.83 -2.91
CA PHE A 134 -18.54 0.87 -3.88
C PHE A 134 -19.88 0.32 -3.39
N SER A 135 -20.68 -0.26 -4.30
CA SER A 135 -21.99 -0.81 -3.95
C SER A 135 -21.89 -2.09 -3.10
N ASP A 136 -20.83 -2.87 -3.26
CA ASP A 136 -20.48 -4.06 -2.49
C ASP A 136 -19.59 -3.78 -1.27
N GLU A 137 -18.82 -2.68 -1.29
CA GLU A 137 -18.00 -2.20 -0.17
C GLU A 137 -18.31 -0.73 0.16
N PRO A 138 -19.48 -0.44 0.76
CA PRO A 138 -19.87 0.92 1.09
C PRO A 138 -19.08 1.47 2.28
N LEU A 139 -18.81 2.78 2.28
CA LEU A 139 -18.16 3.44 3.42
C LEU A 139 -19.18 3.58 4.57
N THR A 140 -19.12 2.68 5.55
CA THR A 140 -20.04 2.68 6.72
C THR A 140 -19.40 3.11 8.02
N SER A 141 -18.07 2.98 8.14
CA SER A 141 -17.39 3.03 9.44
C SER A 141 -16.74 4.37 9.76
N TYR A 142 -16.62 5.28 8.79
CA TYR A 142 -15.91 6.55 8.96
C TYR A 142 -16.65 7.70 8.26
N SER A 143 -16.65 8.86 8.90
CA SER A 143 -17.14 10.10 8.28
C SER A 143 -16.05 10.73 7.41
N VAL A 144 -16.47 11.63 6.51
CA VAL A 144 -15.56 12.46 5.70
C VAL A 144 -14.59 13.26 6.58
N ASP A 145 -15.01 13.70 7.76
CA ASP A 145 -14.18 14.47 8.71
C ASP A 145 -12.96 13.71 9.20
N VAL A 146 -13.05 12.38 9.33
CA VAL A 146 -11.90 11.54 9.70
C VAL A 146 -10.81 11.64 8.63
N PHE A 147 -11.21 11.67 7.35
CA PHE A 147 -10.28 11.85 6.24
C PHE A 147 -9.77 13.28 6.17
N ASP A 148 -10.61 14.30 6.37
CA ASP A 148 -10.11 15.69 6.45
C ASP A 148 -9.05 15.86 7.55
N SER A 149 -9.29 15.26 8.71
CA SER A 149 -8.31 15.21 9.79
C SER A 149 -7.02 14.48 9.37
N LEU A 150 -7.11 13.33 8.71
CA LEU A 150 -5.94 12.59 8.20
C LEU A 150 -5.10 13.41 7.19
N TRP A 151 -5.77 14.20 6.35
CA TRP A 151 -5.08 14.94 5.29
C TRP A 151 -4.61 16.33 5.72
N ASN A 152 -5.31 17.00 6.64
CA ASN A 152 -5.10 18.40 7.00
C ASN A 152 -4.91 18.69 8.50
N GLY A 153 -5.27 17.74 9.36
CA GLY A 153 -5.31 17.91 10.82
C GLY A 153 -3.94 18.17 11.43
N LYS A 154 -3.89 18.92 12.54
CA LYS A 154 -2.60 19.17 13.23
C LYS A 154 -2.18 18.02 14.14
N ASN A 155 -3.15 17.29 14.69
CA ASN A 155 -2.98 16.21 15.67
C ASN A 155 -3.93 15.06 15.31
N HIS A 156 -3.80 14.51 14.10
CA HIS A 156 -4.61 13.37 13.71
C HIS A 156 -4.10 12.11 14.41
N GLU A 157 -4.99 11.41 15.10
CA GLU A 157 -4.69 10.13 15.77
C GLU A 157 -5.79 9.13 15.39
N SER A 158 -5.66 8.47 14.24
CA SER A 158 -6.55 7.39 13.79
C SER A 158 -5.81 6.47 12.84
N PHE A 159 -6.33 5.25 12.63
CA PHE A 159 -5.69 4.22 11.78
C PHE A 159 -4.25 3.83 12.20
N GLY A 160 -3.87 4.11 13.46
CA GLY A 160 -2.49 3.93 13.93
C GLY A 160 -1.50 4.96 13.35
N ILE A 161 -2.01 6.04 12.76
CA ILE A 161 -1.25 7.17 12.25
C ILE A 161 -1.31 8.30 13.29
N ASP A 162 -0.14 8.82 13.65
CA ASP A 162 0.03 10.01 14.49
C ASP A 162 0.55 11.15 13.60
N GLY A 163 -0.28 12.18 13.41
CA GLY A 163 -0.06 13.28 12.47
C GLY A 163 -0.87 13.16 11.18
N SER A 164 -0.85 14.23 10.38
CA SER A 164 -1.52 14.28 9.07
C SER A 164 -0.51 14.33 7.92
N VAL A 165 -1.00 14.11 6.71
CA VAL A 165 -0.21 14.31 5.48
C VAL A 165 0.35 15.73 5.42
N ARG A 166 -0.45 16.74 5.75
CA ARG A 166 0.01 18.13 5.84
C ARG A 166 1.14 18.32 6.85
N GLN A 167 0.99 17.74 8.04
CA GLN A 167 2.00 17.84 9.11
C GLN A 167 3.31 17.18 8.69
N TYR A 168 3.25 15.98 8.11
CA TYR A 168 4.41 15.29 7.55
C TYR A 168 5.19 16.18 6.58
N PHE A 169 4.51 16.77 5.60
CA PHE A 169 5.16 17.63 4.59
C PHE A 169 5.71 18.94 5.17
N LEU A 170 5.05 19.52 6.17
CA LEU A 170 5.56 20.67 6.90
C LEU A 170 6.85 20.33 7.66
N ASP A 171 6.89 19.18 8.33
CA ASP A 171 8.03 18.77 9.16
C ASP A 171 9.25 18.42 8.33
N VAL A 172 9.10 17.56 7.31
CA VAL A 172 10.23 17.13 6.46
C VAL A 172 10.80 18.26 5.59
N SER A 173 10.01 19.31 5.35
CA SER A 173 10.45 20.50 4.61
C SER A 173 11.00 21.61 5.51
N GLY A 174 10.99 21.45 6.83
CA GLY A 174 11.35 22.52 7.77
C GLY A 174 10.44 23.76 7.63
N GLY A 175 9.18 23.55 7.24
CA GLY A 175 8.20 24.62 7.01
C GLY A 175 8.30 25.34 5.65
N ALA A 176 9.15 24.85 4.74
CA ALA A 176 9.25 25.38 3.37
C ALA A 176 8.07 24.98 2.47
N PHE A 177 7.41 23.86 2.78
CA PHE A 177 6.34 23.32 1.97
C PHE A 177 5.09 23.07 2.81
N GLU A 178 4.00 23.76 2.47
CA GLU A 178 2.69 23.58 3.09
C GLU A 178 1.73 22.93 2.09
N PHE A 179 1.37 21.68 2.34
CA PHE A 179 0.42 20.94 1.51
C PHE A 179 -0.95 20.90 2.16
N ASN A 180 -1.89 21.68 1.65
CA ASN A 180 -3.28 21.68 2.08
C ASN A 180 -4.12 20.86 1.11
N ASN A 181 -5.15 20.17 1.58
CA ASN A 181 -5.98 19.32 0.74
C ASN A 181 -7.45 19.73 0.85
N ILE A 182 -8.17 19.70 -0.27
CA ILE A 182 -9.63 19.77 -0.27
C ILE A 182 -10.13 18.32 -0.25
N VAL A 183 -10.76 17.91 0.84
CA VAL A 183 -11.37 16.58 0.95
C VAL A 183 -12.82 16.67 0.52
N TYR A 184 -13.13 16.06 -0.62
CA TYR A 184 -14.47 16.02 -1.19
C TYR A 184 -15.15 14.70 -0.85
N GLY A 185 -16.46 14.79 -0.57
CA GLY A 185 -17.27 13.71 -0.01
C GLY A 185 -17.40 12.46 -0.89
N VAL A 186 -18.18 11.50 -0.39
CA VAL A 186 -18.23 10.13 -0.93
C VAL A 186 -18.87 10.10 -2.31
N TYR A 187 -18.08 9.78 -3.33
CA TYR A 187 -18.54 9.39 -4.65
C TYR A 187 -18.72 7.87 -4.70
N ARG A 188 -19.95 7.42 -4.97
CA ARG A 188 -20.21 6.00 -5.25
C ARG A 188 -19.76 5.66 -6.66
N ALA A 189 -18.78 4.77 -6.79
CA ALA A 189 -18.31 4.32 -8.08
C ALA A 189 -19.41 3.57 -8.86
N SER A 190 -19.33 3.61 -10.19
CA SER A 190 -20.35 3.01 -11.07
C SER A 190 -20.27 1.49 -11.17
N LYS A 191 -19.10 0.91 -10.87
CA LYS A 191 -18.84 -0.53 -10.80
C LYS A 191 -18.58 -0.96 -9.36
N THR A 192 -18.70 -2.26 -9.09
CA THR A 192 -18.39 -2.83 -7.77
C THR A 192 -16.88 -2.80 -7.49
N PHE A 193 -16.46 -2.87 -6.22
CA PHE A 193 -15.06 -3.02 -5.85
C PHE A 193 -14.46 -4.24 -6.54
N ALA A 194 -15.16 -5.38 -6.52
CA ALA A 194 -14.73 -6.59 -7.19
C ALA A 194 -14.51 -6.40 -8.71
N GLU A 195 -15.32 -5.59 -9.39
CA GLU A 195 -15.14 -5.31 -10.82
C GLU A 195 -13.92 -4.42 -11.09
N TYR A 196 -13.64 -3.44 -10.21
CA TYR A 196 -12.43 -2.62 -10.31
C TYR A 196 -11.17 -3.41 -9.99
N ASP A 197 -11.20 -4.27 -8.98
CA ASP A 197 -10.09 -5.13 -8.56
C ASP A 197 -9.72 -6.17 -9.64
N ASN A 198 -10.71 -6.62 -10.43
CA ASN A 198 -10.48 -7.49 -11.58
C ASN A 198 -10.07 -6.75 -12.87
N LEU A 199 -10.00 -5.41 -12.87
CA LEU A 199 -9.32 -4.71 -13.97
C LEU A 199 -7.84 -5.05 -13.81
N GLY A 200 -7.26 -5.81 -14.75
CA GLY A 200 -5.86 -6.30 -14.71
C GLY A 200 -4.76 -5.24 -14.74
N MET A 201 -4.98 -4.09 -14.10
CA MET A 201 -4.09 -2.95 -13.96
C MET A 201 -3.14 -3.10 -12.74
N GLY A 202 -3.35 -4.10 -11.87
CA GLY A 202 -2.41 -4.50 -10.83
C GLY A 202 -2.48 -6.01 -10.59
N GLU A 203 -1.36 -6.73 -10.77
CA GLU A 203 -1.24 -8.13 -10.36
C GLU A 203 -0.40 -8.18 -9.08
N GLY A 204 -0.94 -8.74 -8.00
CA GLY A 204 -0.17 -8.95 -6.76
C GLY A 204 -0.97 -9.46 -5.57
N ALA A 205 -2.30 -9.29 -5.54
CA ALA A 205 -3.14 -9.73 -4.43
C ALA A 205 -4.31 -10.63 -4.83
N THR A 206 -4.24 -11.27 -6.01
CA THR A 206 -5.20 -12.28 -6.47
C THR A 206 -4.56 -13.64 -6.60
#